data_AF-A0A7W1ZBZ9-F1
#
_entry.id   AF-A0A7W1ZBZ9-F1
#
_cell.length_a   1.000
_cell.length_b   1.000
_cell.length_c   1.000
_cell.angle_alpha   90.00
_cell.angle_beta   90.00
_cell.angle_gamma   90.00
#
_symmetry.space_group_name_H-M   'P 1'
#
loop_
_entity.id
_entity.type
_entity.pdbx_description
1 polymer ?
#
loop_
_entity_poly.entity_id
_entity_poly.type
_entity_poly.pdbx_seq_one_letter_code
_entity_poly.pdbx_strand_id
1 'polypeptide(L)' 'YIHSILDAAYFENQITSIKSQLYSFGIGLGLQTKAGIFKINIANGKQENQPFKISNSKIHISLNSRF' A
#
# COMPACT_ATOMS: atom_id res chain seq x y z
N TYR A 1 -12.99 -8.33 -8.74
CA TYR A 1 -13.46 -7.23 -7.88
C TYR A 1 -12.49 -6.06 -7.97
N ILE A 2 -12.98 -4.84 -7.71
CA ILE A 2 -12.18 -3.62 -7.61
C ILE A 2 -12.37 -3.08 -6.20
N HIS A 3 -11.33 -2.49 -5.61
CA HIS A 3 -11.38 -1.89 -4.29
C HIS A 3 -10.45 -0.68 -4.18
N SER A 4 -10.71 0.18 -3.21
CA SER A 4 -9.81 1.24 -2.78
C SER A 4 -8.96 0.76 -1.59
N ILE A 5 -7.80 1.38 -1.42
CA ILE A 5 -6.86 1.13 -0.33
C ILE A 5 -6.71 2.43 0.44
N LEU A 6 -6.85 2.35 1.76
CA LEU A 6 -6.63 3.46 2.69
C LEU A 6 -5.94 2.90 3.93
N ASP A 7 -4.69 3.31 4.15
CA ASP A 7 -3.91 2.89 5.32
C ASP A 7 -3.43 4.10 6.12
N ALA A 8 -3.28 3.91 7.43
CA ALA A 8 -2.63 4.86 8.33
C ALA A 8 -1.64 4.12 9.22
N ALA A 9 -0.48 4.73 9.46
CA ALA A 9 0.57 4.19 10.30
C ALA A 9 1.24 5.29 11.12
N TYR A 10 1.75 4.92 12.29
CA TYR A 10 2.52 5.79 13.16
C TYR A 10 3.82 5.09 13.55
N PHE A 11 4.94 5.81 13.54
CA PHE A 11 6.20 5.29 14.07
C PHE A 11 6.99 6.37 14.81
N GLU A 12 7.79 5.90 15.77
CA GLU A 12 8.74 6.70 16.52
C GLU A 12 10.15 6.11 16.43
N ASN A 13 11.15 6.98 16.38
CA ASN A 13 12.55 6.61 16.54
C ASN A 13 13.17 7.50 17.62
N GLN A 14 13.46 6.90 18.78
CA GLN A 14 13.99 7.63 19.94
C GLN A 14 15.46 8.04 19.78
N ILE A 15 16.25 7.28 19.01
CA ILE A 15 17.67 7.59 18.76
C ILE A 15 17.80 8.89 17.96
N THR A 16 16.91 9.10 16.98
CA THR A 16 16.89 10.30 16.12
C THR A 16 15.80 11.31 16.49
N SER A 17 15.05 11.07 17.58
CA SER A 17 13.92 11.89 18.01
C SER A 17 12.85 12.13 16.92
N ILE A 18 12.62 11.13 16.06
CA ILE A 18 11.60 11.21 15.00
C ILE A 18 10.27 10.69 15.52
N LYS A 19 9.20 11.44 15.27
CA LYS A 19 7.80 10.99 15.38
C LYS A 19 7.11 11.26 14.05
N SER A 20 6.43 10.27 13.50
CA SER A 20 5.86 10.42 12.17
C SER A 20 4.58 9.62 11.97
N GLN A 21 3.64 10.25 11.28
CA GLN A 21 2.46 9.61 10.71
C GLN A 21 2.67 9.37 9.22
N LEU A 22 2.20 8.24 8.72
CA LEU A 22 2.11 7.93 7.30
C LEU A 22 0.68 7.58 6.94
N TYR A 23 0.29 8.01 5.74
CA TYR A 23 -0.99 7.71 5.15
C TYR A 23 -0.76 7.12 3.77
N SER A 24 -1.59 6.17 3.36
CA SER A 24 -1.51 5.52 2.06
C SER A 24 -2.89 5.52 1.40
N PHE A 25 -2.92 5.81 0.11
CA PHE A 25 -4.14 5.80 -0.71
C PHE A 25 -3.88 5.03 -1.99
N GLY A 26 -4.82 4.19 -2.41
CA GLY A 26 -4.62 3.37 -3.60
C GLY A 26 -5.89 2.74 -4.15
N ILE A 27 -5.67 1.96 -5.19
CA ILE A 27 -6.68 1.12 -5.82
C ILE A 27 -6.12 -0.29 -6.04
N GLY A 28 -7.00 -1.27 -6.07
CA GLY A 28 -6.63 -2.64 -6.33
C GLY A 28 -7.67 -3.39 -7.15
N LEU A 29 -7.19 -4.38 -7.89
CA LEU A 29 -7.95 -5.28 -8.73
C LEU A 29 -7.67 -6.72 -8.30
N GLY A 30 -8.73 -7.49 -8.09
CA GLY A 30 -8.66 -8.95 -7.89
C GLY A 30 -9.41 -9.68 -9.00
N LEU A 31 -8.74 -10.62 -9.67
CA LEU A 31 -9.27 -11.42 -10.76
C LEU A 31 -9.24 -12.91 -10.37
N GLN A 32 -10.40 -13.57 -10.47
CA GLN A 32 -10.46 -15.02 -10.35
C GLN A 32 -9.97 -15.64 -11.65
N THR A 33 -8.92 -16.44 -11.58
CA THR A 33 -8.37 -17.19 -12.72
C THR A 33 -8.45 -18.69 -12.43
N LYS A 34 -8.14 -19.52 -13.44
CA LYS A 34 -8.02 -20.99 -13.22
C LYS A 34 -6.90 -21.35 -12.24
N ALA A 35 -5.87 -20.50 -12.11
CA ALA A 35 -4.73 -20.72 -11.23
C ALA A 35 -4.97 -20.21 -9.79
N GLY A 36 -6.11 -19.55 -9.51
CA GLY A 36 -6.43 -18.92 -8.23
C GLY A 36 -6.78 -17.43 -8.37
N ILE A 37 -6.73 -16.69 -7.25
CA ILE A 37 -7.01 -15.25 -7.22
C ILE A 37 -5.73 -14.47 -7.52
N PHE A 38 -5.69 -13.85 -8.69
CA PHE A 38 -4.66 -12.90 -9.07
C PHE A 38 -5.02 -11.50 -8.57
N LYS A 39 -4.08 -10.76 -7.98
CA LYS A 39 -4.30 -9.41 -7.45
C LYS A 39 -3.20 -8.45 -7.90
N ILE A 40 -3.59 -7.23 -8.25
CA ILE A 40 -2.71 -6.09 -8.47
C ILE A 40 -3.21 -4.94 -7.59
N ASN A 41 -2.32 -4.38 -6.78
CA ASN A 41 -2.59 -3.23 -5.93
C ASN A 41 -1.59 -2.11 -6.25
N ILE A 42 -2.06 -0.87 -6.35
CA ILE A 42 -1.24 0.31 -6.55
C ILE A 42 -1.64 1.34 -5.48
N ALA A 43 -0.71 1.75 -4.64
CA ALA A 43 -0.95 2.73 -3.58
C ALA A 43 0.21 3.71 -3.47
N ASN A 44 -0.08 4.97 -3.14
CA ASN A 44 0.93 5.99 -2.88
C ASN A 44 0.92 6.40 -1.40
N GLY A 45 2.10 6.41 -0.78
CA GLY A 45 2.29 6.81 0.61
C GLY A 45 2.74 8.26 0.78
N LYS A 46 2.13 8.97 1.73
CA LYS A 46 2.51 10.31 2.19
C LYS A 46 2.89 10.29 3.65
N GLN A 47 4.04 10.88 3.97
CA GLN A 47 4.43 11.22 5.34
C GLN A 47 3.88 12.61 5.68
N GLU A 48 3.47 12.85 6.92
CA GLU A 48 2.87 14.12 7.36
C GLU A 48 3.72 15.35 6.97
N ASN A 49 5.03 15.29 7.27
CA ASN A 49 6.00 16.38 7.09
C ASN A 49 6.78 16.31 5.77
N GLN A 50 6.27 15.62 4.76
CA GLN A 50 6.87 15.57 3.43
C GLN A 50 5.83 15.91 2.36
N PRO A 51 6.25 16.57 1.27
CA PRO A 51 5.37 16.78 0.13
C PRO A 51 4.96 15.42 -0.44
N PHE A 52 3.78 15.39 -1.05
CA PHE A 52 3.33 14.23 -1.80
C PHE A 52 4.31 13.94 -2.94
N LYS A 53 4.75 12.68 -3.08
CA LYS A 53 5.70 12.26 -4.11
C LYS A 53 5.19 11.00 -4.79
N ILE A 54 4.99 11.06 -6.10
CA ILE A 54 4.58 9.90 -6.90
C ILE A 54 5.63 8.77 -6.83
N SER A 55 6.90 9.10 -6.63
CA SER A 55 7.97 8.13 -6.41
C SER A 55 7.76 7.24 -5.16
N ASN A 56 6.89 7.65 -4.24
CA ASN A 56 6.51 6.83 -3.07
C ASN A 56 5.42 5.80 -3.40
N SER A 57 4.96 5.72 -4.65
CA SER A 57 4.03 4.70 -5.09
C SER A 57 4.64 3.32 -4.98
N LYS A 58 3.84 2.36 -4.52
CA LYS A 58 4.18 0.94 -4.46
C LYS A 58 3.16 0.15 -5.29
N ILE A 59 3.67 -0.84 -6.01
CA ILE A 59 2.87 -1.81 -6.75
C ILE A 59 3.08 -3.17 -6.07
N HIS A 60 2.00 -3.86 -5.75
CA HIS A 60 2.03 -5.20 -5.20
C HIS A 60 1.21 -6.14 -6.10
N ILE A 61 1.86 -7.21 -6.57
CA ILE A 61 1.27 -8.25 -7.41
C ILE A 61 1.33 -9.56 -6.64
N SER A 62 0.23 -10.30 -6.59
CA SER A 62 0.19 -11.61 -5.93
C SER A 62 -0.77 -12.58 -6.62
N LEU A 63 -0.50 -13.88 -6.47
CA LEU A 63 -1.40 -14.96 -6.86
C LEU A 63 -1.65 -15.85 -5.63
N ASN A 64 -2.90 -15.93 -5.19
CA ASN A 64 -3.31 -16.84 -4.13
C ASN A 64 -3.94 -18.08 -4.76
N SER A 65 -3.31 -19.24 -4.57
CA SER A 65 -3.79 -20.53 -5.06
C SER A 65 -3.96 -21.48 -3.88
N ARG A 66 -4.96 -22.37 -3.95
CA ARG A 66 -5.19 -23.44 -2.98
C ARG A 66 -5.24 -24.75 -3.77
N PHE A 67 -4.48 -25.73 -3.33
CA PHE A 67 -4.33 -27.06 -3.92
C PHE A 67 -4.79 -28.13 -2.93
#